data_AF-A0A8H4AH09-F1
#
_entry.id   AF-A0A8H4AH09-F1
#
_cell.length_a   1.000
_cell.length_b   1.000
_cell.length_c   1.000
_cell.angle_alpha   90.00
_cell.angle_beta   90.00
_cell.angle_gamma   90.00
#
_symmetry.space_group_name_H-M   'P 1'
#
loop_
_entity.id
_entity.type
_entity.pdbx_description
1 polymer ?
#
loop_
_entity_poly.entity_id
_entity_poly.type
_entity_poly.pdbx_seq_one_letter_code
_entity_poly.pdbx_strand_id
1 'polypeptide(L)'
;MVETRNSRLKRKHDQDPTKALKRTAVELAPKLTKHEHLTSNDSNASEELKSIEIGLSEIHAKLLSKASKQKATFLTKYFRVEEYGEGDILIGVKVPDVRSLSNGLGFLPYSILKELIQSKYHEERQLAVINVVTKFKNTQDPVELTEIFKFYVEQMREGVNNWDLVDSSASQIVGAFLKDKSDIKRLWLYDKLAVSERIWDRRIAIVSTQCFIKNGKYDDTLKLAEIFLNDAEDLIHKATGWTLREMGKKSKSTLVKFLNQHAQRMPRVMLRYSLEKFSEEERRKYMIIGKK
;
A
#
# COMPACT_ATOMS: atom_id res chain seq x y z
N MET A 1 -35.00 18.11 -35.46
CA MET A 1 -34.19 19.34 -35.41
C MET A 1 -33.95 19.63 -33.92
N VAL A 2 -32.79 19.30 -33.34
CA VAL A 2 -31.52 20.09 -33.36
C VAL A 2 -31.76 21.39 -32.57
N GLU A 3 -31.16 21.75 -31.42
CA GLU A 3 -29.77 21.68 -30.89
C GLU A 3 -29.82 22.01 -29.36
N THR A 4 -29.10 21.31 -28.46
CA THR A 4 -27.86 21.69 -27.71
C THR A 4 -27.89 23.03 -26.91
N ARG A 5 -27.21 23.29 -25.77
CA ARG A 5 -26.12 22.66 -25.00
C ARG A 5 -25.93 23.46 -23.69
N ASN A 6 -25.43 22.80 -22.65
CA ASN A 6 -24.46 23.28 -21.65
C ASN A 6 -24.50 24.73 -21.12
N SER A 7 -24.88 24.88 -19.85
CA SER A 7 -24.07 25.63 -18.87
C SER A 7 -24.66 25.53 -17.46
N ARG A 8 -24.14 24.63 -16.61
CA ARG A 8 -24.10 24.75 -15.13
C ARG A 8 -23.65 23.44 -14.49
N LEU A 9 -22.40 23.04 -14.71
CA LEU A 9 -21.74 22.00 -13.90
C LEU A 9 -20.22 22.12 -14.07
N LYS A 10 -19.67 23.29 -13.74
CA LYS A 10 -18.24 23.44 -13.45
C LYS A 10 -18.08 24.51 -12.39
N ARG A 11 -17.66 24.06 -11.20
CA ARG A 11 -16.90 24.75 -10.13
C ARG A 11 -17.42 24.29 -8.76
N LYS A 12 -16.75 23.28 -8.20
CA LYS A 12 -16.45 23.13 -6.76
C LYS A 12 -15.75 21.78 -6.54
N HIS A 13 -14.52 21.65 -7.03
CA HIS A 13 -13.58 20.63 -6.55
C HIS A 13 -12.18 21.16 -6.77
N ASP A 14 -11.82 22.12 -5.94
CA ASP A 14 -10.44 22.53 -5.74
C ASP A 14 -10.29 22.94 -4.28
N GLN A 15 -10.28 21.94 -3.41
CA GLN A 15 -9.77 22.09 -2.06
C GLN A 15 -8.50 21.25 -1.98
N ASP A 16 -7.37 21.96 -1.93
CA ASP A 16 -6.04 21.43 -1.69
C ASP A 16 -6.04 20.43 -0.51
N PRO A 17 -5.80 19.13 -0.76
CA PRO A 17 -5.83 18.07 0.26
C PRO A 17 -4.84 18.30 1.41
N THR A 18 -3.79 19.10 1.21
CA THR A 18 -2.82 19.39 2.27
C THR A 18 -3.41 20.30 3.37
N LYS A 19 -4.46 21.07 3.09
CA LYS A 19 -5.12 21.92 4.12
C LYS A 19 -5.87 21.11 5.17
N ALA A 20 -6.49 19.99 4.80
CA ALA A 20 -7.19 19.12 5.74
C ALA A 20 -6.23 18.45 6.73
N LEU A 21 -5.06 18.01 6.23
CA LEU A 21 -3.98 17.44 7.05
C LEU A 21 -3.24 18.50 7.89
N LYS A 22 -3.13 19.75 7.42
CA LYS A 22 -2.54 20.86 8.19
C LYS A 22 -3.39 21.27 9.39
N ARG A 23 -4.73 21.24 9.27
CA ARG A 23 -5.64 21.61 10.37
C ARG A 23 -5.53 20.66 11.57
N THR A 24 -5.33 19.38 11.34
CA THR A 24 -5.25 18.36 12.41
C THR A 24 -3.92 18.35 13.15
N ALA A 25 -2.82 18.75 12.48
CA ALA A 25 -1.49 18.78 13.11
C ALA A 25 -1.31 19.94 14.10
N VAL A 26 -2.01 21.06 13.89
CA VAL A 26 -1.92 22.25 14.75
C VAL A 26 -2.64 22.06 16.10
N GLU A 27 -3.64 21.17 16.18
CA GLU A 27 -4.40 20.92 17.43
C GLU A 27 -3.74 19.93 18.40
N LEU A 28 -2.64 19.28 18.03
CA LEU A 28 -2.02 18.19 18.81
C LEU A 28 -0.63 18.50 19.41
N ALA A 29 -0.10 19.73 19.27
CA ALA A 29 1.22 20.09 19.79
C ALA A 29 1.14 20.68 21.23
N PRO A 30 1.88 20.13 22.23
CA PRO A 30 2.08 20.81 23.49
C PRO A 30 3.07 21.97 23.31
N LYS A 31 2.76 23.13 23.91
CA LYS A 31 3.65 24.31 23.95
C LYS A 31 4.90 23.99 24.76
N LEU A 32 6.07 24.02 24.14
CA LEU A 32 7.37 23.97 24.82
C LEU A 32 8.08 25.32 24.71
N THR A 33 8.38 25.88 25.88
CA THR A 33 9.17 27.10 26.10
C THR A 33 10.67 26.83 26.10
N LYS A 34 11.43 27.82 25.64
CA LYS A 34 12.90 27.90 25.51
C LYS A 34 13.69 27.54 26.78
N HIS A 35 14.88 26.96 26.60
CA HIS A 35 16.13 27.41 27.26
C HIS A 35 17.39 26.99 26.47
N GLU A 36 18.36 27.89 26.40
CA GLU A 36 19.68 27.80 25.76
C GLU A 36 20.76 27.21 26.71
N HIS A 37 21.73 26.46 26.15
CA HIS A 37 23.19 26.75 26.10
C HIS A 37 24.10 25.50 26.05
N LEU A 38 25.00 25.46 25.04
CA LEU A 38 26.47 25.15 25.02
C LEU A 38 26.99 23.98 25.91
N THR A 39 27.82 23.01 25.49
CA THR A 39 29.03 22.99 24.64
C THR A 39 29.43 21.56 24.21
N SER A 40 30.19 21.49 23.10
CA SER A 40 31.30 20.55 22.78
C SER A 40 31.06 19.02 22.74
N ASN A 41 31.06 18.45 21.53
CA ASN A 41 31.60 17.12 21.24
C ASN A 41 31.85 16.93 19.72
N ASP A 42 32.88 17.60 19.19
CA ASP A 42 33.26 17.56 17.76
C ASP A 42 33.87 16.20 17.31
N SER A 43 34.07 15.25 18.23
CA SER A 43 34.55 13.90 17.88
C SER A 43 33.44 12.96 17.42
N ASN A 44 32.22 13.07 17.97
CA ASN A 44 31.05 12.27 17.56
C ASN A 44 30.43 12.76 16.25
N ALA A 45 30.49 14.07 15.98
CA ALA A 45 30.01 14.63 14.72
C ALA A 45 30.77 14.05 13.52
N SER A 46 32.06 13.71 13.69
CA SER A 46 32.89 13.12 12.62
C SER A 46 32.58 11.64 12.33
N GLU A 47 32.02 10.90 13.29
CA GLU A 47 31.49 9.54 13.10
C GLU A 47 30.04 9.56 12.58
N GLU A 48 29.22 10.52 12.99
CA GLU A 48 27.88 10.75 12.42
C GLU A 48 27.94 11.28 10.97
N LEU A 49 28.93 12.09 10.61
CA LEU A 49 29.19 12.56 9.24
C LEU A 49 29.85 11.49 8.35
N LYS A 50 30.32 10.38 8.95
CA LYS A 50 30.67 9.14 8.25
C LYS A 50 29.46 8.21 8.01
N SER A 51 28.25 8.63 8.37
CA SER A 51 27.04 8.10 7.74
C SER A 51 27.01 8.59 6.28
N ILE A 52 27.86 7.96 5.48
CA ILE A 52 28.04 8.16 4.05
C ILE A 52 26.66 8.33 3.44
N GLU A 53 26.48 9.45 2.75
CA GLU A 53 25.38 9.67 1.83
C GLU A 53 25.50 8.58 0.75
N ILE A 54 25.03 7.37 1.06
CA ILE A 54 25.09 6.22 0.16
C ILE A 54 24.26 6.61 -1.05
N GLY A 55 24.96 6.88 -2.14
CA GLY A 55 24.34 7.27 -3.40
C GLY A 55 23.59 6.09 -4.04
N LEU A 56 22.67 6.41 -4.94
CA LEU A 56 21.89 5.42 -5.70
C LEU A 56 22.77 4.37 -6.38
N SER A 57 23.92 4.79 -6.90
CA SER A 57 24.89 3.89 -7.56
C SER A 57 25.45 2.84 -6.61
N GLU A 58 25.70 3.20 -5.35
CA GLU A 58 26.19 2.26 -4.36
C GLU A 58 25.09 1.28 -3.93
N ILE A 59 23.84 1.75 -3.77
CA ILE A 59 22.69 0.86 -3.48
C ILE A 59 22.51 -0.14 -4.62
N HIS A 60 22.55 0.34 -5.86
CA HIS A 60 22.47 -0.51 -7.06
C HIS A 60 23.58 -1.55 -7.08
N ALA A 61 24.84 -1.15 -6.84
CA ALA A 61 25.97 -2.06 -6.81
C ALA A 61 25.84 -3.14 -5.72
N LYS A 62 25.37 -2.77 -4.52
CA LYS A 62 25.12 -3.74 -3.44
C LYS A 62 24.01 -4.74 -3.81
N LEU A 63 22.93 -4.30 -4.46
CA LEU A 63 21.90 -5.19 -4.98
C LEU A 63 22.44 -6.11 -6.08
N LEU A 64 23.20 -5.57 -7.04
CA LEU A 64 23.82 -6.34 -8.11
C LEU A 64 24.78 -7.41 -7.59
N SER A 65 25.53 -7.15 -6.51
CA SER A 65 26.40 -8.15 -5.88
C SER A 65 25.66 -9.40 -5.39
N LYS A 66 24.33 -9.31 -5.23
CA LYS A 66 23.44 -10.38 -4.79
C LYS A 66 22.50 -10.86 -5.91
N ALA A 67 22.68 -10.35 -7.13
CA ALA A 67 21.85 -10.66 -8.28
C ALA A 67 22.02 -12.11 -8.74
N SER A 68 21.01 -12.64 -9.41
CA SER A 68 21.03 -14.00 -9.94
C SER A 68 20.24 -14.05 -11.24
N LYS A 69 20.92 -14.29 -12.36
CA LYS A 69 20.29 -14.36 -13.68
C LYS A 69 19.19 -15.43 -13.75
N GLN A 70 19.42 -16.60 -13.14
CA GLN A 70 18.42 -17.66 -13.08
C GLN A 70 17.15 -17.21 -12.34
N LYS A 71 17.31 -16.50 -11.22
CA LYS A 71 16.18 -15.96 -10.46
C LYS A 71 15.51 -14.82 -11.20
N ALA A 72 16.26 -13.93 -11.83
CA ALA A 72 15.73 -12.84 -12.64
C ALA A 72 14.73 -13.38 -13.67
N THR A 73 15.13 -14.40 -14.45
CA THR A 73 14.25 -15.04 -15.45
C THR A 73 12.96 -15.59 -14.83
N PHE A 74 13.05 -16.24 -13.67
CA PHE A 74 11.87 -16.74 -12.96
C PHE A 74 10.98 -15.60 -12.47
N LEU A 75 11.57 -14.57 -11.85
CA LEU A 75 10.85 -13.44 -11.27
C LEU A 75 10.16 -12.59 -12.35
N THR A 76 10.77 -12.41 -13.53
CA THR A 76 10.14 -11.72 -14.67
C THR A 76 8.79 -12.36 -15.03
N LYS A 77 8.72 -13.69 -15.05
CA LYS A 77 7.45 -14.41 -15.29
C LYS A 77 6.50 -14.31 -14.10
N TYR A 78 7.03 -14.43 -12.88
CA TYR A 78 6.25 -14.40 -11.64
C TYR A 78 5.56 -13.04 -11.42
N PHE A 79 6.26 -11.95 -11.69
CA PHE A 79 5.77 -10.57 -11.56
C PHE A 79 5.04 -10.05 -12.79
N ARG A 80 4.87 -10.89 -13.82
CA ARG A 80 4.09 -10.59 -15.03
C ARG A 80 4.52 -9.29 -15.72
N VAL A 81 5.83 -9.19 -15.95
CA VAL A 81 6.45 -8.00 -16.58
C VAL A 81 5.88 -7.70 -17.97
N GLU A 82 5.39 -8.71 -18.70
CA GLU A 82 4.75 -8.51 -20.02
C GLU A 82 3.26 -8.18 -19.95
N GLU A 83 2.67 -8.11 -18.75
CA GLU A 83 1.26 -7.78 -18.53
C GLU A 83 1.18 -6.46 -17.74
N TYR A 84 1.04 -6.54 -16.41
CA TYR A 84 0.87 -5.37 -15.55
C TYR A 84 2.16 -4.86 -14.90
N GLY A 85 3.28 -5.57 -15.08
CA GLY A 85 4.62 -5.16 -14.65
C GLY A 85 5.46 -4.56 -15.77
N GLU A 86 4.84 -3.98 -16.79
CA GLU A 86 5.52 -3.48 -17.99
C GLU A 86 6.64 -2.49 -17.63
N GLY A 87 7.83 -2.72 -18.18
CA GLY A 87 9.04 -1.92 -17.92
C GLY A 87 9.87 -2.35 -16.71
N ASP A 88 9.40 -3.31 -15.90
CA ASP A 88 10.15 -3.82 -14.75
C ASP A 88 11.40 -4.62 -15.18
N ILE A 89 12.54 -4.26 -14.61
CA ILE A 89 13.78 -5.05 -14.72
C ILE A 89 14.01 -5.79 -13.40
N LEU A 90 14.10 -7.12 -13.48
CA LEU A 90 14.37 -7.98 -12.34
C LEU A 90 15.84 -8.40 -12.38
N ILE A 91 16.58 -8.15 -11.30
CA ILE A 91 18.00 -8.58 -11.18
C ILE A 91 18.15 -9.89 -10.40
N GLY A 92 17.07 -10.41 -9.82
CA GLY A 92 17.03 -11.74 -9.21
C GLY A 92 17.48 -11.77 -7.75
N VAL A 93 17.43 -10.65 -7.03
CA VAL A 93 17.79 -10.60 -5.61
C VAL A 93 16.64 -11.15 -4.77
N LYS A 94 16.94 -11.98 -3.76
CA LYS A 94 15.91 -12.55 -2.90
C LYS A 94 15.36 -11.49 -1.95
N VAL A 95 14.08 -11.55 -1.61
CA VAL A 95 13.46 -10.62 -0.64
C VAL A 95 14.21 -10.55 0.71
N PRO A 96 14.67 -11.66 1.33
CA PRO A 96 15.46 -11.58 2.56
C PRO A 96 16.77 -10.81 2.40
N ASP A 97 17.40 -10.87 1.22
CA ASP A 97 18.62 -10.14 0.89
C ASP A 97 18.34 -8.64 0.72
N VAL A 98 17.27 -8.26 0.02
CA VAL A 98 16.81 -6.86 -0.10
C VAL A 98 16.50 -6.28 1.28
N ARG A 99 15.79 -7.05 2.12
CA ARG A 99 15.46 -6.65 3.50
C ARG A 99 16.71 -6.48 4.37
N SER A 100 17.65 -7.42 4.29
CA SER A 100 18.91 -7.36 5.02
C SER A 100 19.70 -6.09 4.63
N LEU A 101 19.79 -5.81 3.33
CA LEU A 101 20.41 -4.58 2.83
C LEU A 101 19.68 -3.32 3.34
N SER A 102 18.35 -3.25 3.20
CA SER A 102 17.58 -2.10 3.69
C SER A 102 17.78 -1.85 5.19
N ASN A 103 17.87 -2.90 6.00
CA ASN A 103 18.08 -2.77 7.44
C ASN A 103 19.50 -2.27 7.76
N GLY A 104 20.52 -2.77 7.04
CA GLY A 104 21.90 -2.34 7.21
C GLY A 104 22.15 -0.88 6.79
N LEU A 105 21.31 -0.32 5.91
CA LEU A 105 21.38 1.08 5.49
C LEU A 105 20.71 2.06 6.46
N GLY A 106 19.92 1.58 7.43
CA GLY A 106 19.07 2.46 8.23
C GLY A 106 17.97 3.14 7.41
N PHE A 107 17.32 4.17 7.97
CA PHE A 107 16.34 4.96 7.22
C PHE A 107 17.04 5.89 6.25
N LEU A 108 16.71 5.78 4.96
CA LEU A 108 17.33 6.58 3.91
C LEU A 108 16.65 7.97 3.80
N PRO A 109 17.36 9.00 3.32
CA PRO A 109 16.75 10.28 3.00
C PRO A 109 15.58 10.13 2.01
N TYR A 110 14.53 10.93 2.20
CA TYR A 110 13.36 10.91 1.30
C TYR A 110 13.71 11.18 -0.18
N SER A 111 14.76 11.96 -0.44
CA SER A 111 15.29 12.20 -1.80
C SER A 111 15.75 10.90 -2.46
N ILE A 112 16.55 10.09 -1.76
CA ILE A 112 17.03 8.79 -2.25
C ILE A 112 15.86 7.81 -2.42
N LEU A 113 14.94 7.78 -1.45
CA LEU A 113 13.76 6.90 -1.52
C LEU A 113 12.85 7.23 -2.70
N LYS A 114 12.73 8.53 -3.05
CA LYS A 114 11.97 9.00 -4.21
C LYS A 114 12.58 8.53 -5.52
N GLU A 115 13.90 8.53 -5.63
CA GLU A 115 14.60 8.03 -6.81
C GLU A 115 14.49 6.49 -6.91
N LEU A 116 14.68 5.77 -5.79
CA LEU A 116 14.58 4.31 -5.76
C LEU A 116 13.18 3.81 -6.13
N ILE A 117 12.11 4.47 -5.65
CA ILE A 117 10.74 4.06 -5.97
C ILE A 117 10.38 4.33 -7.45
N GLN A 118 11.13 5.17 -8.14
CA GLN A 118 10.98 5.45 -9.59
C GLN A 118 11.91 4.59 -10.46
N SER A 119 12.73 3.74 -9.83
CA SER A 119 13.67 2.90 -10.56
C SER A 119 12.97 1.87 -11.46
N LYS A 120 13.56 1.64 -12.63
CA LYS A 120 13.21 0.51 -13.49
C LYS A 120 13.50 -0.85 -12.82
N TYR A 121 14.42 -0.90 -11.86
CA TYR A 121 14.75 -2.13 -11.14
C TYR A 121 13.73 -2.41 -10.04
N HIS A 122 13.09 -3.57 -10.08
CA HIS A 122 12.08 -3.97 -9.09
C HIS A 122 12.66 -4.02 -7.68
N GLU A 123 13.86 -4.58 -7.52
CA GLU A 123 14.46 -4.77 -6.21
C GLU A 123 14.89 -3.45 -5.54
N GLU A 124 15.10 -2.38 -6.30
CA GLU A 124 15.31 -1.02 -5.77
C GLU A 124 14.00 -0.42 -5.24
N ARG A 125 12.90 -0.56 -6.00
CA ARG A 125 11.56 -0.18 -5.53
C ARG A 125 11.16 -0.97 -4.28
N GLN A 126 11.43 -2.26 -4.27
CA GLN A 126 11.18 -3.13 -3.12
C GLN A 126 12.02 -2.69 -1.91
N LEU A 127 13.27 -2.29 -2.11
CA LEU A 127 14.11 -1.72 -1.04
C LEU A 127 13.47 -0.45 -0.47
N ALA A 128 13.05 0.49 -1.32
CA ALA A 128 12.40 1.73 -0.86
C ALA A 128 11.13 1.45 -0.05
N VAL A 129 10.28 0.53 -0.52
CA VAL A 129 9.07 0.10 0.20
C VAL A 129 9.41 -0.50 1.56
N ILE A 130 10.38 -1.42 1.62
CA ILE A 130 10.81 -2.03 2.89
C ILE A 130 11.36 -0.96 3.85
N ASN A 131 12.18 -0.04 3.37
CA ASN A 131 12.79 1.02 4.17
C ASN A 131 11.74 1.91 4.84
N VAL A 132 10.76 2.37 4.06
CA VAL A 132 9.67 3.23 4.55
C VAL A 132 8.73 2.47 5.49
N VAL A 133 8.38 1.21 5.18
CA VAL A 133 7.57 0.37 6.07
C VAL A 133 8.27 0.14 7.41
N THR A 134 9.57 -0.14 7.40
CA THR A 134 10.36 -0.33 8.63
C THR A 134 10.39 0.95 9.46
N LYS A 135 10.62 2.11 8.83
CA LYS A 135 10.59 3.40 9.54
C LYS A 135 9.22 3.68 10.16
N PHE A 136 8.13 3.48 9.41
CA PHE A 136 6.76 3.69 9.90
C PHE A 136 6.43 2.81 11.12
N LYS A 137 6.91 1.56 11.14
CA LYS A 137 6.67 0.63 12.27
C LYS A 137 7.43 0.98 13.54
N ASN A 138 8.61 1.57 13.37
CA ASN A 138 9.53 1.82 14.49
C ASN A 138 9.27 3.18 15.18
N THR A 139 8.48 4.05 14.56
CA THR A 139 8.13 5.35 15.13
C THR A 139 6.77 5.33 15.82
N GLN A 140 6.66 6.12 16.89
CA GLN A 140 5.40 6.46 17.55
C GLN A 140 5.09 7.96 17.47
N ASP A 141 5.98 8.75 16.85
CA ASP A 141 5.79 10.19 16.71
C ASP A 141 4.66 10.48 15.69
N PRO A 142 3.57 11.15 16.10
CA PRO A 142 2.47 11.51 15.21
C PRO A 142 2.88 12.38 14.02
N VAL A 143 3.89 13.24 14.17
CA VAL A 143 4.39 14.10 13.10
C VAL A 143 5.08 13.24 12.04
N GLU A 144 6.02 12.40 12.47
CA GLU A 144 6.77 11.51 11.58
C GLU A 144 5.85 10.49 10.89
N LEU A 145 4.88 9.91 11.60
CA LEU A 145 3.86 9.04 11.00
C LEU A 145 3.07 9.75 9.89
N THR A 146 2.76 11.03 10.08
CA THR A 146 2.05 11.85 9.09
C THR A 146 2.93 12.17 7.89
N GLU A 147 4.20 12.46 8.10
CA GLU A 147 5.18 12.70 7.03
C GLU A 147 5.38 11.46 6.16
N ILE A 148 5.58 10.30 6.79
CA ILE A 148 5.75 9.04 6.06
C ILE A 148 4.49 8.67 5.27
N PHE A 149 3.31 8.84 5.89
CA PHE A 149 2.04 8.60 5.19
C PHE A 149 1.90 9.51 3.95
N LYS A 150 2.18 10.81 4.09
CA LYS A 150 2.16 11.76 2.98
C LYS A 150 3.17 11.37 1.90
N PHE A 151 4.40 11.06 2.29
CA PHE A 151 5.43 10.62 1.35
C PHE A 151 4.97 9.38 0.56
N TYR A 152 4.35 8.40 1.23
CA TYR A 152 3.81 7.22 0.57
C TYR A 152 2.73 7.57 -0.47
N VAL A 153 1.70 8.32 -0.07
CA VAL A 153 0.54 8.58 -0.96
C VAL A 153 0.80 9.64 -2.03
N GLU A 154 1.75 10.55 -1.82
CA GLU A 154 2.06 11.67 -2.72
C GLU A 154 3.30 11.41 -3.59
N GLN A 155 4.31 10.69 -3.10
CA GLN A 155 5.60 10.52 -3.80
C GLN A 155 5.88 9.08 -4.22
N MET A 156 5.52 8.08 -3.40
CA MET A 156 5.79 6.67 -3.73
C MET A 156 4.69 6.01 -4.56
N ARG A 157 3.45 6.50 -4.44
CA ARG A 157 2.24 5.81 -4.94
C ARG A 157 2.40 5.28 -6.35
N GLU A 158 2.92 6.09 -7.28
CA GLU A 158 3.08 5.71 -8.69
C GLU A 158 4.06 4.56 -8.90
N GLY A 159 5.15 4.51 -8.15
CA GLY A 159 6.16 3.43 -8.21
C GLY A 159 5.80 2.17 -7.40
N VAL A 160 4.75 2.23 -6.57
CA VAL A 160 4.14 1.04 -5.95
C VAL A 160 3.16 0.42 -6.97
N ASN A 161 3.72 -0.14 -8.04
CA ASN A 161 3.01 -0.57 -9.26
C ASN A 161 3.09 -2.08 -9.53
N ASN A 162 3.25 -2.88 -8.48
CA ASN A 162 3.13 -4.33 -8.55
C ASN A 162 2.48 -4.85 -7.26
N TRP A 163 1.87 -6.04 -7.33
CA TRP A 163 1.06 -6.55 -6.22
C TRP A 163 1.91 -6.79 -4.97
N ASP A 164 3.19 -7.16 -5.08
CA ASP A 164 4.05 -7.40 -3.92
C ASP A 164 4.43 -6.10 -3.21
N LEU A 165 4.66 -5.02 -3.96
CA LEU A 165 4.91 -3.69 -3.41
C LEU A 165 3.67 -3.16 -2.69
N VAL A 166 2.49 -3.33 -3.26
CA VAL A 166 1.22 -2.98 -2.60
C VAL A 166 1.01 -3.82 -1.35
N ASP A 167 1.10 -5.15 -1.47
CA ASP A 167 0.75 -6.09 -0.41
C ASP A 167 1.71 -5.99 0.79
N SER A 168 2.97 -5.62 0.55
CA SER A 168 3.97 -5.40 1.61
C SER A 168 3.82 -4.06 2.35
N SER A 169 3.11 -3.09 1.79
CA SER A 169 3.04 -1.72 2.30
C SER A 169 1.67 -1.24 2.73
N ALA A 170 0.60 -1.55 1.99
CA ALA A 170 -0.72 -0.95 2.16
C ALA A 170 -1.30 -1.17 3.57
N SER A 171 -1.32 -2.41 4.08
CA SER A 171 -1.77 -2.70 5.45
C SER A 171 -0.87 -2.06 6.51
N GLN A 172 0.43 -1.95 6.26
CA GLN A 172 1.43 -1.54 7.23
C GLN A 172 1.52 -0.02 7.38
N ILE A 173 1.29 0.73 6.30
CA ILE A 173 1.36 2.20 6.28
C ILE A 173 -0.05 2.77 6.21
N VAL A 174 -0.74 2.60 5.09
CA VAL A 174 -2.05 3.22 4.84
C VAL A 174 -3.10 2.72 5.84
N GLY A 175 -3.23 1.41 5.99
CA GLY A 175 -4.13 0.82 6.98
C GLY A 175 -3.79 1.25 8.42
N ALA A 176 -2.52 1.16 8.81
CA ALA A 176 -2.10 1.52 10.17
C ALA A 176 -2.29 3.01 10.47
N PHE A 177 -2.08 3.90 9.50
CA PHE A 177 -2.29 5.34 9.68
C PHE A 177 -3.77 5.70 9.79
N LEU A 178 -4.65 5.04 9.03
CA LEU A 178 -6.07 5.38 8.89
C LEU A 178 -6.99 4.75 9.96
N LYS A 179 -6.53 3.72 10.68
CA LYS A 179 -7.39 2.85 11.53
C LYS A 179 -8.31 3.56 12.53
N ASP A 180 -7.89 4.73 13.02
CA ASP A 180 -8.60 5.52 14.03
C ASP A 180 -8.89 6.96 13.55
N LYS A 181 -8.87 7.20 12.24
CA LYS A 181 -9.08 8.53 11.63
C LYS A 181 -10.25 8.49 10.63
N SER A 182 -11.49 8.54 11.11
CA SER A 182 -12.72 8.30 10.31
C SER A 182 -12.79 9.13 9.02
N ASP A 183 -12.59 10.44 9.10
CA ASP A 183 -12.78 11.35 7.97
C ASP A 183 -11.67 11.19 6.93
N ILE A 184 -10.42 11.06 7.41
CA ILE A 184 -9.26 10.83 6.55
C ILE A 184 -9.35 9.45 5.90
N LYS A 185 -9.85 8.44 6.63
CA LYS A 185 -10.12 7.10 6.10
C LYS A 185 -11.17 7.14 5.01
N ARG A 186 -12.25 7.90 5.19
CA ARG A 186 -13.29 8.08 4.16
C ARG A 186 -12.69 8.67 2.88
N LEU A 187 -11.97 9.78 3.02
CA LEU A 187 -11.32 10.47 1.92
C LEU A 187 -10.39 9.54 1.14
N TRP A 188 -9.47 8.87 1.82
CA TRP A 188 -8.45 8.07 1.13
C TRP A 188 -8.98 6.75 0.59
N LEU A 189 -9.69 5.96 1.39
CA LEU A 189 -10.11 4.63 0.94
C LEU A 189 -11.21 4.71 -0.13
N TYR A 190 -12.18 5.60 0.04
CA TYR A 190 -13.40 5.60 -0.79
C TYR A 190 -13.36 6.68 -1.86
N ASP A 191 -13.08 7.93 -1.49
CA ASP A 191 -13.18 9.07 -2.43
C ASP A 191 -11.95 9.21 -3.34
N LYS A 192 -10.84 8.51 -3.03
CA LYS A 192 -9.60 8.54 -3.81
C LYS A 192 -9.22 7.17 -4.36
N LEU A 193 -8.92 6.21 -3.49
CA LEU A 193 -8.29 4.96 -3.91
C LEU A 193 -9.27 4.01 -4.59
N ALA A 194 -10.46 3.78 -4.02
CA ALA A 194 -11.44 2.83 -4.57
C ALA A 194 -12.02 3.25 -5.93
N VAL A 195 -12.02 4.54 -6.24
CA VAL A 195 -12.54 5.10 -7.51
C VAL A 195 -11.45 5.44 -8.52
N SER A 196 -10.18 5.15 -8.19
CA SER A 196 -9.03 5.43 -9.08
C SER A 196 -9.04 4.51 -10.30
N GLU A 197 -8.69 5.06 -11.47
CA GLU A 197 -8.45 4.28 -12.69
C GLU A 197 -7.24 3.35 -12.53
N ARG A 198 -6.28 3.73 -11.68
CA ARG A 198 -5.07 2.95 -11.40
C ARG A 198 -5.39 1.73 -10.54
N ILE A 199 -5.17 0.54 -11.08
CA ILE A 199 -5.49 -0.74 -10.41
C ILE A 199 -4.81 -0.83 -9.03
N TRP A 200 -3.57 -0.37 -8.93
CA TRP A 200 -2.78 -0.45 -7.71
C TRP A 200 -3.34 0.41 -6.58
N ASP A 201 -3.99 1.54 -6.90
CA ASP A 201 -4.67 2.38 -5.91
C ASP A 201 -5.88 1.64 -5.33
N ARG A 202 -6.71 1.03 -6.19
CA ARG A 202 -7.84 0.20 -5.76
C ARG A 202 -7.37 -1.00 -4.92
N ARG A 203 -6.25 -1.61 -5.29
CA ARG A 203 -5.62 -2.69 -4.50
C ARG A 203 -5.12 -2.19 -3.14
N ILE A 204 -4.48 -1.01 -3.08
CA ILE A 204 -4.08 -0.38 -1.81
C ILE A 204 -5.31 -0.17 -0.92
N ALA A 205 -6.44 0.26 -1.48
CA ALA A 205 -7.67 0.47 -0.70
C ALA A 205 -8.10 -0.80 0.06
N ILE A 206 -8.26 -1.92 -0.65
CA ILE A 206 -8.74 -3.17 -0.04
C ILE A 206 -7.69 -3.82 0.86
N VAL A 207 -6.41 -3.82 0.46
CA VAL A 207 -5.35 -4.46 1.27
C VAL A 207 -5.09 -3.68 2.56
N SER A 208 -5.30 -2.36 2.56
CA SER A 208 -5.20 -1.54 3.77
C SER A 208 -6.11 -2.03 4.90
N THR A 209 -7.30 -2.55 4.56
CA THR A 209 -8.27 -2.99 5.58
C THR A 209 -7.85 -4.27 6.31
N GLN A 210 -6.82 -4.98 5.86
CA GLN A 210 -6.22 -6.07 6.64
C GLN A 210 -5.68 -5.59 8.00
N CYS A 211 -5.30 -4.31 8.11
CA CYS A 211 -4.98 -3.72 9.41
C CYS A 211 -6.20 -3.67 10.33
N PHE A 212 -7.38 -3.33 9.79
CA PHE A 212 -8.63 -3.22 10.55
C PHE A 212 -9.14 -4.61 10.97
N ILE A 213 -9.03 -5.60 10.07
CA ILE A 213 -9.39 -7.00 10.35
C ILE A 213 -8.61 -7.54 11.56
N LYS A 214 -7.31 -7.23 11.66
CA LYS A 214 -6.47 -7.62 12.80
C LYS A 214 -6.99 -7.04 14.13
N ASN A 215 -7.71 -5.92 14.08
CA ASN A 215 -8.32 -5.24 15.22
C ASN A 215 -9.83 -5.55 15.36
N GLY A 216 -10.35 -6.57 14.67
CA GLY A 216 -11.76 -6.96 14.75
C GLY A 216 -12.75 -5.99 14.07
N LYS A 217 -12.25 -5.02 13.30
CA LYS A 217 -13.06 -4.04 12.55
C LYS A 217 -13.23 -4.53 11.10
N TYR A 218 -14.45 -4.85 10.69
CA TYR A 218 -14.72 -5.49 9.39
C TYR A 218 -15.47 -4.61 8.38
N ASP A 219 -16.17 -3.59 8.84
CA ASP A 219 -17.11 -2.80 8.02
C ASP A 219 -16.47 -2.20 6.77
N ASP A 220 -15.27 -1.63 6.88
CA ASP A 220 -14.57 -1.05 5.73
C ASP A 220 -14.18 -2.12 4.69
N THR A 221 -13.85 -3.34 5.14
CA THR A 221 -13.56 -4.46 4.23
C THR A 221 -14.80 -4.84 3.44
N LEU A 222 -15.95 -4.95 4.11
CA LEU A 222 -17.22 -5.30 3.48
C LEU A 222 -17.65 -4.22 2.48
N LYS A 223 -17.61 -2.95 2.87
CA LYS A 223 -17.98 -1.82 2.00
C LYS A 223 -17.11 -1.75 0.74
N LEU A 224 -15.78 -1.88 0.88
CA LEU A 224 -14.89 -1.92 -0.28
C LEU A 224 -15.12 -3.17 -1.13
N ALA A 225 -15.37 -4.32 -0.50
CA ALA A 225 -15.69 -5.54 -1.23
C ALA A 225 -16.97 -5.39 -2.07
N GLU A 226 -18.00 -4.70 -1.56
CA GLU A 226 -19.22 -4.40 -2.33
C GLU A 226 -18.94 -3.50 -3.55
N ILE A 227 -18.09 -2.49 -3.39
CA ILE A 227 -17.66 -1.60 -4.49
C ILE A 227 -16.96 -2.44 -5.56
N PHE A 228 -16.04 -3.31 -5.15
CA PHE A 228 -15.23 -4.12 -6.06
C PHE A 228 -15.93 -5.38 -6.61
N LEU A 229 -17.22 -5.58 -6.34
CA LEU A 229 -18.00 -6.62 -7.03
C LEU A 229 -18.11 -6.34 -8.54
N ASN A 230 -18.01 -5.08 -8.95
CA ASN A 230 -18.12 -4.65 -10.34
C ASN A 230 -16.79 -4.14 -10.92
N ASP A 231 -15.65 -4.43 -10.26
CA ASP A 231 -14.35 -4.06 -10.82
C ASP A 231 -14.11 -4.84 -12.12
N ALA A 232 -13.41 -4.24 -13.08
CA ALA A 232 -13.06 -4.94 -14.31
C ALA A 232 -11.87 -5.89 -14.11
N GLU A 233 -11.04 -5.63 -13.09
CA GLU A 233 -9.72 -6.22 -12.98
C GLU A 233 -9.68 -7.42 -12.04
N ASP A 234 -9.28 -8.57 -12.58
CA ASP A 234 -9.12 -9.80 -11.82
C ASP A 234 -8.11 -9.68 -10.67
N LEU A 235 -7.11 -8.80 -10.78
CA LEU A 235 -6.18 -8.53 -9.69
C LEU A 235 -6.86 -7.92 -8.47
N ILE A 236 -7.90 -7.09 -8.66
CA ILE A 236 -8.70 -6.53 -7.59
C ILE A 236 -9.61 -7.59 -7.00
N HIS A 237 -10.22 -8.42 -7.85
CA HIS A 237 -11.01 -9.57 -7.39
C HIS A 237 -10.20 -10.55 -6.53
N LYS A 238 -8.94 -10.85 -6.93
CA LYS A 238 -8.01 -11.68 -6.14
C LYS A 238 -7.73 -11.03 -4.77
N ALA A 239 -7.38 -9.75 -4.75
CA ALA A 239 -7.08 -9.03 -3.50
C ALA A 239 -8.30 -8.98 -2.57
N THR A 240 -9.47 -8.73 -3.13
CA THR A 240 -10.73 -8.62 -2.39
C THR A 240 -11.16 -9.97 -1.84
N GLY A 241 -11.13 -11.03 -2.65
CA GLY A 241 -11.42 -12.38 -2.18
C GLY A 241 -10.43 -12.87 -1.14
N TRP A 242 -9.14 -12.55 -1.31
CA TRP A 242 -8.12 -12.83 -0.31
C TRP A 242 -8.41 -12.09 1.01
N THR A 243 -8.73 -10.80 0.95
CA THR A 243 -8.99 -10.01 2.15
C THR A 243 -10.25 -10.48 2.87
N LEU A 244 -11.30 -10.86 2.13
CA LEU A 244 -12.50 -11.52 2.68
C LEU A 244 -12.16 -12.86 3.34
N ARG A 245 -11.27 -13.67 2.75
CA ARG A 245 -10.76 -14.91 3.35
C ARG A 245 -10.05 -14.63 4.67
N GLU A 246 -9.20 -13.61 4.74
CA GLU A 246 -8.51 -13.23 5.99
C GLU A 246 -9.48 -12.77 7.06
N MET A 247 -10.51 -11.99 6.70
CA MET A 247 -11.61 -11.64 7.60
C MET A 247 -12.36 -12.90 8.07
N GLY A 248 -12.66 -13.83 7.17
CA GLY A 248 -13.35 -15.09 7.47
C GLY A 248 -12.62 -15.99 8.45
N LYS A 249 -11.28 -15.96 8.48
CA LYS A 249 -10.48 -16.64 9.50
C LYS A 249 -10.72 -16.09 10.91
N LYS A 250 -11.11 -14.82 11.04
CA LYS A 250 -11.43 -14.16 12.30
C LYS A 250 -12.93 -14.23 12.63
N SER A 251 -13.78 -14.13 11.61
CA SER A 251 -15.23 -14.23 11.74
C SER A 251 -15.85 -14.93 10.53
N LYS A 252 -15.99 -16.27 10.61
CA LYS A 252 -16.65 -17.05 9.57
C LYS A 252 -18.11 -16.61 9.36
N SER A 253 -18.80 -16.25 10.44
CA SER A 253 -20.20 -15.81 10.40
C SER A 253 -20.36 -14.50 9.60
N THR A 254 -19.46 -13.53 9.75
CA THR A 254 -19.46 -12.29 8.96
C THR A 254 -19.26 -12.58 7.47
N LEU A 255 -18.29 -13.44 7.14
CA LEU A 255 -18.04 -13.83 5.74
C LEU A 255 -19.23 -14.57 5.13
N VAL A 256 -19.84 -15.51 5.86
CA VAL A 256 -21.03 -16.24 5.40
C VAL A 256 -22.21 -15.30 5.14
N LYS A 257 -22.44 -14.31 6.00
CA LYS A 257 -23.49 -13.28 5.78
C LYS A 257 -23.26 -12.52 4.47
N PHE A 258 -22.02 -12.06 4.24
CA PHE A 258 -21.65 -11.38 2.99
C PHE A 258 -21.83 -12.30 1.77
N LEU A 259 -21.36 -13.54 1.84
CA LEU A 259 -21.50 -14.50 0.74
C LEU A 259 -22.97 -14.80 0.43
N ASN A 260 -23.83 -14.97 1.44
CA ASN A 260 -25.25 -15.21 1.23
C ASN A 260 -25.93 -14.05 0.47
N GLN A 261 -25.48 -12.82 0.68
CA GLN A 261 -26.02 -11.63 0.03
C GLN A 261 -25.47 -11.42 -1.38
N HIS A 262 -24.19 -11.74 -1.62
CA HIS A 262 -23.47 -11.29 -2.82
C HIS A 262 -22.98 -12.40 -3.74
N ALA A 263 -22.88 -13.66 -3.30
CA ALA A 263 -22.21 -14.72 -4.06
C ALA A 263 -22.77 -14.94 -5.48
N GLN A 264 -24.07 -14.68 -5.70
CA GLN A 264 -24.70 -14.83 -7.01
C GLN A 264 -24.14 -13.86 -8.07
N ARG A 265 -23.74 -12.65 -7.66
CA ARG A 265 -23.20 -11.61 -8.55
C ARG A 265 -21.70 -11.37 -8.35
N MET A 266 -21.06 -12.20 -7.53
CA MET A 266 -19.65 -12.04 -7.18
C MET A 266 -18.77 -12.56 -8.31
N PRO A 267 -17.74 -11.81 -8.74
CA PRO A 267 -16.77 -12.29 -9.71
C PRO A 267 -16.18 -13.63 -9.28
N ARG A 268 -16.10 -14.58 -10.23
CA ARG A 268 -15.74 -15.98 -9.95
C ARG A 268 -14.40 -16.11 -9.22
N VAL A 269 -13.44 -15.23 -9.55
CA VAL A 269 -12.12 -15.15 -8.91
C VAL A 269 -12.26 -14.72 -7.45
N MET A 270 -12.95 -13.62 -7.18
CA MET A 270 -13.20 -13.13 -5.82
C MET A 270 -13.91 -14.17 -4.95
N LEU A 271 -14.94 -14.83 -5.49
CA LEU A 271 -15.67 -15.89 -4.80
C LEU A 271 -14.75 -17.08 -4.45
N ARG A 272 -13.94 -17.55 -5.40
CA ARG A 272 -13.03 -18.69 -5.18
C ARG A 272 -12.03 -18.40 -4.06
N TYR A 273 -11.40 -17.22 -4.07
CA TYR A 273 -10.44 -16.83 -3.04
C TYR A 273 -11.10 -16.73 -1.66
N SER A 274 -12.33 -16.20 -1.60
CA SER A 274 -13.09 -16.06 -0.35
C SER A 274 -13.41 -17.42 0.30
N LEU A 275 -13.55 -18.48 -0.51
CA LEU A 275 -13.99 -19.82 -0.08
C LEU A 275 -12.84 -20.78 0.27
N GLU A 276 -11.58 -20.38 0.18
CA GLU A 276 -10.44 -21.30 0.35
C GLU A 276 -10.36 -22.02 1.71
N LYS A 277 -11.02 -21.49 2.75
CA LYS A 277 -11.06 -22.08 4.09
C LYS A 277 -12.36 -22.81 4.41
N PHE A 278 -13.26 -22.92 3.44
CA PHE A 278 -14.52 -23.66 3.57
C PHE A 278 -14.31 -25.14 3.26
N SER A 279 -15.23 -25.99 3.74
CA SER A 279 -15.25 -27.39 3.31
C SER A 279 -15.55 -27.49 1.81
N GLU A 280 -15.21 -28.63 1.20
CA GLU A 280 -15.52 -28.84 -0.22
C GLU A 280 -17.02 -28.74 -0.52
N GLU A 281 -17.86 -29.21 0.39
CA GLU A 281 -19.32 -29.16 0.29
C GLU A 281 -19.83 -27.71 0.30
N GLU A 282 -19.41 -26.92 1.29
CA GLU A 282 -19.79 -25.51 1.40
C GLU A 282 -19.31 -24.72 0.18
N ARG A 283 -18.07 -24.98 -0.27
CA ARG A 283 -17.51 -24.35 -1.47
C ARG A 283 -18.32 -24.70 -2.70
N ARG A 284 -18.70 -25.97 -2.89
CA ARG A 284 -19.52 -26.42 -4.03
C ARG A 284 -20.87 -25.71 -4.04
N LYS A 285 -21.52 -25.56 -2.88
CA LYS A 285 -22.80 -24.83 -2.75
C LYS A 285 -22.70 -23.40 -3.28
N TYR A 286 -21.72 -22.63 -2.82
CA TYR A 286 -21.55 -21.25 -3.29
C TYR A 286 -21.11 -21.15 -4.76
N MET A 287 -20.24 -22.07 -5.21
CA MET A 287 -19.77 -22.08 -6.60
C MET A 287 -20.87 -22.45 -7.62
N ILE A 288 -21.93 -23.14 -7.20
CA ILE A 288 -23.14 -23.36 -8.03
C ILE A 288 -23.96 -22.08 -8.12
N ILE A 289 -24.16 -21.37 -7.00
CA ILE A 289 -24.94 -20.12 -6.93
C ILE A 289 -24.29 -19.02 -7.78
N GLY A 290 -22.96 -18.94 -7.79
CA GLY A 290 -22.19 -17.98 -8.59
C GLY A 290 -22.00 -18.35 -10.07
N LYS A 291 -22.80 -19.26 -10.63
CA LYS A 291 -22.86 -19.50 -12.08
C LYS A 291 -23.90 -18.55 -12.71
N LYS A 292 -23.48 -17.34 -13.07
CA LYS A 292 -24.11 -16.56 -14.14
C LYS A 292 -23.00 -15.95 -14.98
#